data_AF-A0A5C5ZD97-F1
#
_entry.id   AF-A0A5C5ZD97-F1
#
_cell.length_a   1.000
_cell.length_b   1.000
_cell.length_c   1.000
_cell.angle_alpha   90.00
_cell.angle_beta   90.00
_cell.angle_gamma   90.00
#
_symmetry.space_group_name_H-M   'P 1'
#
loop_
_entity.id
_entity.type
_entity.pdbx_description
1 polymer ?
#
loop_
_entity_poly.entity_id
_entity_poly.type
_entity_poly.pdbx_seq_one_letter_code
_entity_poly.pdbx_strand_id
1 'polypeptide(L)'
;MSKRTRILVDPAVQWSIAGRVLIHWTLFLLCLVAINVAVRVFASVVSQPMSEAFASALLAQAPIVIVMLVMLPIFLRDTLALSNRFAGPMYRLRTAFSAVARGEQIKHIKFRTGDFWLEAADDFNVVLDELNSLKEENKALKAENERIQEETVAV
;
A
#
# COMPACT_ATOMS: atom_id res chain seq x y z
N MET A 1 9.83 -25.10 1.19
CA MET A 1 8.82 -24.16 0.65
C MET A 1 9.39 -22.75 0.69
N SER A 2 9.89 -22.23 -0.45
CA SER A 2 10.34 -20.83 -0.55
C SER A 2 9.11 -19.93 -0.62
N LYS A 3 8.81 -19.25 0.49
CA LYS A 3 7.70 -18.29 0.59
C LYS A 3 8.11 -17.05 -0.20
N ARG A 4 7.71 -16.95 -1.47
CA ARG A 4 7.95 -15.78 -2.32
C ARG A 4 7.22 -14.56 -1.74
N THR A 5 7.87 -13.83 -0.86
CA THR A 5 7.41 -12.51 -0.40
C THR A 5 8.02 -11.45 -1.33
N ARG A 6 7.33 -11.15 -2.44
CA ARG A 6 7.62 -9.91 -3.16
C ARG A 6 7.14 -8.75 -2.29
N ILE A 7 8.07 -8.08 -1.62
CA ILE A 7 7.81 -6.91 -0.77
C ILE A 7 7.38 -5.69 -1.60
N LEU A 8 7.58 -5.71 -2.91
CA LEU A 8 7.11 -4.68 -3.84
C LEU A 8 6.08 -5.24 -4.81
N VAL A 9 4.81 -4.96 -4.54
CA VAL A 9 3.68 -5.27 -5.45
C VAL A 9 3.40 -4.09 -6.38
N ASP A 10 3.52 -2.86 -5.86
CA ASP A 10 3.42 -1.63 -6.64
C ASP A 10 4.57 -0.68 -6.26
N PRO A 11 5.69 -0.68 -7.00
CA PRO A 11 6.83 0.15 -6.67
C PRO A 11 6.50 1.65 -6.77
N ALA A 12 5.57 2.08 -7.63
CA ALA A 12 5.26 3.49 -7.79
C ALA A 12 4.58 4.06 -6.53
N VAL A 13 3.60 3.35 -5.99
CA VAL A 13 2.90 3.75 -4.75
C VAL A 13 3.84 3.67 -3.55
N GLN A 14 4.64 2.61 -3.48
CA GLN A 14 5.52 2.36 -2.32
C GLN A 14 6.71 3.31 -2.26
N TRP A 15 7.30 3.68 -3.39
CA TRP A 15 8.34 4.71 -3.43
C TRP A 15 7.79 6.09 -3.08
N SER A 16 6.55 6.40 -3.49
CA SER A 16 5.87 7.64 -3.09
C SER A 16 5.68 7.72 -1.56
N ILE A 17 5.23 6.63 -0.94
CA ILE A 17 5.06 6.56 0.53
C ILE A 17 6.42 6.64 1.23
N ALA A 18 7.40 5.84 0.82
CA ALA A 18 8.74 5.84 1.41
C ALA A 18 9.42 7.21 1.30
N GLY A 19 9.32 7.87 0.14
CA GLY A 19 9.84 9.22 -0.07
C GLY A 19 9.18 10.24 0.85
N ARG A 20 7.84 10.21 0.97
CA ARG A 20 7.13 11.08 1.93
C ARG A 20 7.57 10.83 3.36
N VAL A 21 7.66 9.57 3.79
CA VAL A 21 8.12 9.22 5.15
C VAL A 21 9.54 9.73 5.38
N LEU A 22 10.44 9.55 4.41
CA LEU A 22 11.82 10.02 4.50
C LEU A 22 11.88 11.56 4.65
N ILE A 23 11.09 12.29 3.87
CA ILE A 23 11.02 13.77 3.95
C ILE A 23 10.52 14.21 5.33
N HIS A 24 9.44 13.63 5.84
CA HIS A 24 8.94 13.98 7.18
C HIS A 24 9.94 13.60 8.27
N TRP A 25 10.63 12.46 8.11
CA TRP A 25 11.66 12.00 9.05
C TRP A 25 12.86 12.95 9.11
N THR A 26 13.37 13.39 7.94
CA THR A 26 14.50 14.32 7.88
C THR A 26 14.12 15.70 8.40
N LEU A 27 12.94 16.21 8.06
CA LEU A 27 12.43 17.47 8.61
C LEU A 27 12.25 17.39 10.12
N PHE A 28 11.67 16.31 10.63
CA PHE A 28 11.52 16.10 12.07
C PHE A 28 12.87 16.06 12.78
N LEU A 29 13.84 15.29 12.26
CA LEU A 29 15.19 15.22 12.81
C LEU A 29 15.88 16.59 12.80
N LEU A 30 15.74 17.34 11.71
CA LEU A 30 16.31 18.69 11.58
C LEU A 30 15.73 19.64 12.62
N CYS A 31 14.40 19.68 12.76
CA CYS A 31 13.72 20.50 13.76
C CYS A 31 14.13 20.10 15.19
N LEU A 32 14.20 18.80 15.48
CA LEU A 32 14.59 18.29 16.79
C LEU A 32 16.02 18.71 17.15
N VAL A 33 16.97 18.52 16.23
CA VAL A 33 18.37 18.94 16.39
C VAL A 33 18.47 20.45 16.54
N ALA A 34 17.78 21.23 15.69
CA ALA A 34 17.83 22.68 15.72
C ALA A 34 17.33 23.25 17.06
N ILE A 35 16.19 22.76 17.56
CA ILE A 35 15.63 23.19 18.86
C ILE A 35 16.59 22.82 20.00
N ASN A 36 17.11 21.60 20.04
CA ASN A 36 18.02 21.16 21.11
C ASN A 36 19.34 21.96 21.09
N VAL A 37 19.89 22.22 19.91
CA VAL A 37 21.09 23.05 19.75
C VAL A 37 20.81 24.48 20.21
N ALA A 38 19.70 25.08 19.78
CA ALA A 38 19.34 26.45 20.17
C ALA A 38 19.20 26.60 21.70
N VAL A 39 18.49 25.68 22.35
CA VAL A 39 18.32 25.68 23.82
C VAL A 39 19.68 25.54 24.52
N ARG A 40 20.53 24.62 24.06
CA ARG A 40 21.82 24.35 24.70
C ARG A 40 22.81 25.50 24.51
N VAL A 41 22.86 26.11 23.32
CA VAL A 41 23.67 27.30 23.04
C VAL A 41 23.22 28.47 23.91
N PHE A 42 21.91 28.72 23.99
CA PHE A 42 21.37 29.80 24.83
C PHE A 42 21.75 29.62 26.30
N ALA A 43 21.72 28.39 26.80
CA ALA A 43 22.13 28.09 28.17
C ALA A 43 23.65 28.22 28.41
N SER A 44 24.50 27.98 27.40
CA SER A 44 25.96 27.95 27.56
C SER A 44 26.69 29.22 27.14
N VAL A 45 26.05 30.14 26.41
CA VAL A 45 26.70 31.36 25.85
C VAL A 45 27.26 32.30 26.91
N VAL A 46 26.76 32.24 28.14
CA VAL A 46 27.29 33.02 29.27
C VAL A 46 28.63 32.46 29.75
N SER A 47 28.85 31.16 29.59
CA SER A 47 30.01 30.45 30.12
C SER A 47 31.12 30.20 29.10
N GLN A 48 30.82 30.27 27.80
CA GLN A 48 31.73 29.91 26.72
C GLN A 48 31.49 30.77 25.48
N PRO A 49 32.52 30.97 24.62
CA PRO A 49 32.35 31.59 23.32
C PRO A 49 31.24 30.91 22.48
N MET A 50 30.53 31.71 21.67
CA MET A 50 29.39 31.23 20.88
C MET A 50 29.73 30.05 19.95
N SER A 51 30.92 30.04 19.34
CA SER A 51 31.38 28.96 18.47
C SER A 51 31.57 27.64 19.22
N GLU A 52 32.14 27.68 20.42
CA GLU A 52 32.35 26.51 21.27
C GLU A 52 31.03 25.98 21.85
N ALA A 53 30.14 26.90 22.26
CA ALA A 53 28.77 26.59 22.65
C ALA A 53 28.02 25.86 21.53
N PHE A 54 28.12 26.34 20.28
CA PHE A 54 27.47 25.71 19.12
C PHE A 54 28.06 24.34 18.79
N ALA A 55 29.39 24.23 18.68
CA ALA A 55 30.06 22.97 18.34
C ALA A 55 29.78 21.89 19.38
N SER A 56 29.88 22.22 20.67
CA SER A 56 29.58 21.29 21.75
C SER A 56 28.10 20.91 21.78
N ALA A 57 27.19 21.84 21.49
CA ALA A 57 25.76 21.56 21.42
C ALA A 57 25.39 20.65 20.26
N LEU A 58 26.04 20.81 19.10
CA LEU A 58 25.83 19.97 17.93
C LEU A 58 26.36 18.55 18.17
N LEU A 59 27.56 18.43 18.74
CA LEU A 59 28.15 17.12 19.07
C LEU A 59 27.32 16.37 20.12
N ALA A 60 26.71 17.09 21.06
CA ALA A 60 25.80 16.49 22.05
C ALA A 60 24.54 15.86 21.43
N GLN A 61 24.19 16.17 20.18
CA GLN A 61 23.07 15.54 19.47
C GLN A 61 23.42 14.19 18.83
N ALA A 62 24.71 13.80 18.82
CA ALA A 62 25.15 12.56 18.18
C ALA A 62 24.35 11.31 18.64
N PRO A 63 24.06 11.10 19.95
CA PRO A 63 23.27 9.96 20.38
C PRO A 63 21.86 9.95 19.77
N ILE A 64 21.19 11.10 19.70
CA ILE A 64 19.84 11.23 19.13
C ILE A 64 19.87 10.93 17.64
N VAL A 65 20.84 11.51 16.90
CA VAL A 65 21.00 11.26 15.46
C VAL A 65 21.26 9.78 15.19
N ILE A 66 22.13 9.13 15.96
CA ILE A 66 22.41 7.69 15.82
C ILE A 66 21.15 6.86 16.03
N VAL A 67 20.40 7.10 17.11
CA VAL A 67 19.14 6.38 17.38
C VAL A 67 18.13 6.58 16.25
N MET A 68 18.00 7.81 15.74
CA MET A 68 17.10 8.13 14.63
C MET A 68 17.51 7.43 13.33
N LEU A 69 18.80 7.33 13.03
CA LEU A 69 19.29 6.60 11.87
C LEU A 69 19.06 5.08 11.99
N VAL A 70 19.22 4.51 13.19
CA VAL A 70 18.94 3.09 13.46
C VAL A 70 17.45 2.78 13.39
N MET A 71 16.60 3.69 13.83
CA MET A 71 15.14 3.53 13.78
C MET A 71 14.57 3.69 12.36
N LEU A 72 15.18 4.50 11.51
CA LEU A 72 14.71 4.77 10.14
C LEU A 72 14.43 3.48 9.32
N PRO A 73 15.34 2.49 9.19
CA PRO A 73 15.07 1.29 8.42
C PRO A 73 13.93 0.45 9.01
N ILE A 74 13.75 0.47 10.33
CA ILE A 74 12.66 -0.24 11.02
C ILE A 74 11.32 0.41 10.66
N PHE A 75 11.24 1.74 10.78
CA PHE A 75 10.05 2.51 10.41
C PHE A 75 9.70 2.39 8.94
N LEU A 76 10.69 2.46 8.04
CA LEU A 76 10.47 2.29 6.61
C LEU A 76 9.96 0.89 6.30
N ARG A 77 10.58 -0.15 6.86
CA ARG A 77 10.13 -1.53 6.68
C ARG A 77 8.69 -1.71 7.15
N ASP A 78 8.35 -1.21 8.34
CA ASP A 78 7.02 -1.38 8.91
C ASP A 78 5.96 -0.63 8.07
N THR A 79 6.24 0.62 7.70
CA THR A 79 5.35 1.42 6.84
C THR A 79 5.13 0.76 5.48
N LEU A 80 6.19 0.24 4.86
CA LEU A 80 6.09 -0.49 3.58
C LEU A 80 5.35 -1.82 3.74
N ALA A 81 5.55 -2.54 4.83
CA ALA A 81 4.82 -3.78 5.11
C ALA A 81 3.32 -3.52 5.30
N LEU A 82 2.95 -2.42 5.96
CA LEU A 82 1.57 -1.99 6.09
C LEU A 82 0.97 -1.59 4.73
N SER A 83 1.70 -0.82 3.94
CA SER A 83 1.30 -0.45 2.57
C SER A 83 1.03 -1.68 1.68
N ASN A 84 1.81 -2.75 1.84
CA ASN A 84 1.58 -4.00 1.12
C ASN A 84 0.23 -4.68 1.45
N ARG A 85 -0.28 -4.53 2.69
CA ARG A 85 -1.61 -5.04 3.08
C ARG A 85 -2.75 -4.26 2.43
N PHE A 86 -2.45 -3.09 1.86
CA PHE A 86 -3.39 -2.28 1.09
C PHE A 86 -3.23 -2.50 -0.42
N ALA A 87 -2.01 -2.34 -0.93
CA ALA A 87 -1.73 -2.37 -2.37
C ALA A 87 -1.91 -3.77 -2.99
N GLY A 88 -1.52 -4.83 -2.27
CA GLY A 88 -1.63 -6.21 -2.75
C GLY A 88 -3.07 -6.63 -3.08
N PRO A 89 -4.02 -6.49 -2.14
CA PRO A 89 -5.43 -6.77 -2.40
C PRO A 89 -6.01 -5.93 -3.54
N MET A 90 -5.73 -4.63 -3.58
CA MET A 90 -6.25 -3.74 -4.62
C MET A 90 -5.72 -4.11 -6.01
N TYR A 91 -4.44 -4.48 -6.12
CA TYR A 91 -3.87 -5.00 -7.36
C TYR A 91 -4.59 -6.26 -7.84
N ARG A 92 -4.81 -7.23 -6.93
CA ARG A 92 -5.54 -8.48 -7.24
C ARG A 92 -6.98 -8.20 -7.70
N LEU A 93 -7.65 -7.26 -7.04
CA LEU A 93 -9.01 -6.86 -7.40
C LEU A 93 -9.05 -6.24 -8.81
N ARG A 94 -8.14 -5.31 -9.12
CA ARG A 94 -8.00 -4.72 -10.46
C ARG A 94 -7.74 -5.78 -11.53
N THR A 95 -6.89 -6.76 -11.25
CA THR A 95 -6.63 -7.87 -12.19
C THR A 95 -7.90 -8.69 -12.44
N ALA A 96 -8.67 -8.97 -11.39
CA ALA A 96 -9.91 -9.71 -11.51
C ALA A 96 -10.97 -8.94 -12.31
N PHE A 97 -11.19 -7.65 -12.03
CA PHE A 97 -12.05 -6.80 -12.86
C PHE A 97 -11.64 -6.83 -14.34
N SER A 98 -10.33 -6.75 -14.61
CA SER A 98 -9.80 -6.80 -15.98
C SER A 98 -10.07 -8.15 -16.65
N ALA A 99 -10.00 -9.25 -15.90
CA ALA A 99 -10.35 -10.59 -16.39
C ALA A 99 -11.86 -10.72 -16.67
N VAL A 100 -12.73 -10.17 -15.81
CA VAL A 100 -14.20 -10.17 -16.02
C VAL A 100 -14.51 -9.45 -17.32
N ALA A 101 -13.90 -8.28 -17.52
CA ALA A 101 -14.09 -7.45 -18.70
C ALA A 101 -13.65 -8.16 -20.00
N ARG A 102 -12.68 -9.08 -19.94
CA ARG A 102 -12.28 -9.93 -21.08
C ARG A 102 -13.17 -11.16 -21.27
N GLY A 103 -14.19 -11.35 -20.43
CA GLY A 103 -15.06 -12.52 -20.47
C GLY A 103 -14.43 -13.79 -19.90
N GLU A 104 -13.29 -13.68 -19.20
CA GLU A 104 -12.64 -14.83 -18.59
C GLU A 104 -13.48 -15.40 -17.44
N GLN A 105 -13.43 -16.72 -17.26
CA GLN A 105 -14.02 -17.39 -16.10
C GLN A 105 -13.09 -17.22 -14.90
N ILE A 106 -13.59 -16.54 -13.87
CA ILE A 106 -12.82 -16.26 -12.64
C ILE A 106 -13.52 -16.89 -11.45
N LYS A 107 -12.71 -17.34 -10.50
CA LYS A 107 -13.18 -17.80 -9.19
C LYS A 107 -13.28 -16.62 -8.24
N HIS A 108 -14.02 -16.83 -7.15
CA HIS A 108 -14.08 -15.90 -6.03
C HIS A 108 -12.70 -15.47 -5.54
N ILE A 109 -12.58 -14.19 -5.22
CA ILE A 109 -11.40 -13.59 -4.63
C ILE A 109 -11.49 -13.72 -3.11
N LYS A 110 -10.41 -14.19 -2.49
CA LYS A 110 -10.23 -14.13 -1.04
C LYS A 110 -8.92 -13.44 -0.68
N PHE A 111 -8.98 -12.48 0.22
CA PHE A 111 -7.81 -11.82 0.80
C PHE A 111 -7.43 -12.45 2.14
N ARG A 112 -6.22 -12.10 2.63
CA ARG A 112 -5.70 -12.65 3.89
C ARG A 112 -6.37 -11.93 5.07
N THR A 113 -6.50 -12.63 6.20
CA THR A 113 -6.93 -12.00 7.46
C THR A 113 -6.03 -10.82 7.83
N GLY A 114 -6.62 -9.65 8.01
CA GLY A 114 -5.92 -8.40 8.28
C GLY A 114 -5.52 -7.59 7.03
N ASP A 115 -5.84 -8.02 5.81
CA ASP A 115 -5.80 -7.09 4.68
C ASP A 115 -6.94 -6.06 4.79
N PHE A 116 -6.75 -4.84 4.28
CA PHE A 116 -7.70 -3.74 4.47
C PHE A 116 -8.99 -3.86 3.64
N TRP A 117 -8.96 -4.67 2.57
CA TRP A 117 -9.99 -4.70 1.54
C TRP A 117 -10.83 -5.99 1.56
N LEU A 118 -11.00 -6.61 2.74
CA LEU A 118 -11.74 -7.86 2.88
C LEU A 118 -13.18 -7.74 2.37
N GLU A 119 -13.91 -6.71 2.82
CA GLU A 119 -15.29 -6.46 2.40
C GLU A 119 -15.39 -6.20 0.88
N ALA A 120 -14.44 -5.48 0.29
CA ALA A 120 -14.42 -5.26 -1.15
C ALA A 120 -14.22 -6.55 -1.97
N ALA A 121 -13.55 -7.57 -1.42
CA ALA A 121 -13.49 -8.89 -2.04
C ALA A 121 -14.86 -9.59 -1.97
N ASP A 122 -15.55 -9.49 -0.83
CA ASP A 122 -16.86 -10.10 -0.64
C ASP A 122 -17.89 -9.44 -1.58
N ASP A 123 -17.93 -8.11 -1.64
CA ASP A 123 -18.79 -7.36 -2.57
C ASP A 123 -18.50 -7.73 -4.03
N PHE A 124 -17.22 -7.86 -4.41
CA PHE A 124 -16.84 -8.30 -5.75
C PHE A 124 -17.35 -9.72 -6.05
N ASN A 125 -17.28 -10.64 -5.09
CA ASN A 125 -17.76 -12.01 -5.28
C ASN A 125 -19.28 -12.05 -5.48
N VAL A 126 -20.05 -11.22 -4.76
CA VAL A 126 -21.49 -11.07 -4.98
C VAL A 126 -21.78 -10.61 -6.41
N VAL A 127 -21.07 -9.58 -6.89
CA VAL A 127 -21.22 -9.09 -8.26
C VAL A 127 -20.82 -10.15 -9.29
N LEU A 128 -19.77 -10.93 -9.00
CA LEU A 128 -19.31 -12.00 -9.89
C LEU A 128 -20.35 -13.12 -10.00
N ASP A 129 -21.00 -13.50 -8.90
CA ASP A 129 -22.04 -14.52 -8.89
C ASP A 129 -23.26 -14.11 -9.71
N GLU A 130 -23.72 -12.87 -9.53
CA GLU A 130 -24.82 -12.33 -10.32
C GLU A 130 -24.48 -12.27 -11.81
N LEU A 131 -23.27 -11.81 -12.15
CA LEU A 131 -22.80 -11.74 -13.52
C LEU A 131 -22.70 -13.14 -14.17
N ASN A 132 -22.28 -14.15 -13.41
CA ASN A 132 -22.22 -15.53 -13.90
C ASN A 132 -23.63 -16.11 -14.09
N SER A 133 -24.55 -15.84 -13.18
CA SER A 133 -25.97 -16.22 -13.31
C SER A 133 -26.58 -15.65 -14.60
N LEU A 134 -26.42 -14.35 -14.81
CA LEU A 134 -26.93 -13.65 -16.01
C LEU A 134 -26.30 -14.16 -17.32
N LYS A 135 -25.04 -14.61 -17.28
CA LYS A 135 -24.36 -15.21 -18.45
C LYS A 135 -24.95 -16.58 -18.80
N GLU A 136 -25.22 -17.43 -17.80
CA GLU A 136 -25.82 -18.74 -18.02
C GLU A 136 -27.27 -18.60 -18.51
N GLU A 137 -28.05 -17.69 -17.94
CA GLU A 137 -29.41 -17.39 -18.42
C GLU A 137 -29.41 -16.90 -19.87
N ASN A 138 -28.54 -15.94 -20.22
CA ASN A 138 -28.40 -15.48 -21.61
C ASN A 138 -28.03 -16.61 -22.57
N LYS A 139 -27.19 -17.55 -22.13
CA LYS A 139 -26.79 -18.69 -22.95
C LYS A 139 -27.96 -19.66 -23.17
N ALA A 140 -28.76 -19.92 -22.13
CA ALA A 140 -29.96 -20.73 -22.23
C ALA A 140 -31.00 -20.11 -23.18
N LEU A 141 -31.27 -18.81 -23.03
CA LEU A 141 -32.20 -18.07 -23.89
C LEU A 141 -31.75 -18.02 -25.36
N LYS A 142 -30.44 -17.91 -25.62
CA LYS A 142 -29.91 -17.98 -26.99
C LYS A 142 -30.13 -19.36 -27.61
N ALA A 143 -29.85 -20.44 -26.87
CA ALA A 143 -30.08 -21.80 -27.35
C ALA A 143 -31.58 -22.07 -27.61
N GLU A 144 -32.48 -21.52 -26.79
CA GLU A 144 -33.92 -21.62 -27.01
C GLU A 144 -34.37 -20.85 -28.28
N ASN A 145 -33.89 -19.62 -28.46
CA ASN A 145 -34.18 -18.82 -29.66
C ASN A 145 -33.68 -19.50 -30.94
N GLU A 146 -32.49 -20.09 -30.93
CA GLU A 146 -31.95 -20.85 -32.07
C GLU A 146 -32.85 -22.04 -32.42
N ARG A 147 -33.32 -22.79 -31.42
CA ARG A 147 -34.26 -23.90 -31.64
C ARG A 147 -35.59 -23.46 -32.25
N ILE A 148 -36.18 -22.38 -31.74
CA ILE A 148 -37.45 -21.84 -32.26
C ILE A 148 -37.30 -21.38 -33.71
N GLN A 149 -36.16 -20.75 -34.06
CA GLN A 149 -35.88 -20.36 -35.44
C GLN A 149 -35.77 -21.56 -36.37
N GLU A 150 -35.09 -22.63 -35.96
CA GLU A 150 -34.99 -23.87 -36.74
C GLU A 150 -36.37 -24.51 -36.98
N GLU A 151 -37.22 -24.56 -35.94
CA GLU A 151 -38.59 -25.08 -36.06
C GLU A 151 -39.47 -24.21 -36.99
N THR A 152 -39.30 -22.89 -36.97
CA THR A 152 -40.09 -21.96 -37.80
C THR A 152 -39.70 -22.00 -39.28
N VAL A 153 -38.42 -22.27 -39.58
CA VAL A 153 -37.90 -22.34 -40.97
C VAL A 153 -38.18 -23.70 -41.62
N ALA A 154 -38.44 -24.74 -40.83
CA ALA A 154 -38.75 -26.09 -41.30
C ALA A 154 -40.22 -26.32 -41.68
N VAL A 155 -41.11 -25.34 -41.42
CA VAL A 155 -42.55 -25.35 -41.73
C VAL A 155 -42.82 -24.49 -42.96
#